data_AF-A0A420W5E6-F1
#
_entry.id   AF-A0A420W5E6-F1
#
_cell.length_a   1.000
_cell.length_b   1.000
_cell.length_c   1.000
_cell.angle_alpha   90.00
_cell.angle_beta   90.00
_cell.angle_gamma   90.00
#
_symmetry.space_group_name_H-M   'P 1'
#
loop_
_entity.id
_entity.type
_entity.pdbx_description
1 polymer ?
#
loop_
_entity_poly.entity_id
_entity_poly.type
_entity_poly.pdbx_seq_one_letter_code
_entity_poly.pdbx_strand_id
1 'polypeptide(L)'
;MKKLLIALLMVPSFANAGFCDAVYDFAEATMLMRQEGYAKYQAKEVVEEMRSVDNTLANLMDANVDWAYSFPVYNGEDKSIIASNFANESYQICKDEEKRAANVKEFY
;
A
#
# COMPACT_ATOMS: atom_id res chain seq x y z
N MET A 1 15.61 -7.24 -1.90
CA MET A 1 15.66 -6.46 -3.16
C MET A 1 14.80 -7.00 -4.30
N LYS A 2 14.51 -8.32 -4.42
CA LYS A 2 13.63 -8.86 -5.49
C LYS A 2 12.11 -8.70 -5.25
N LYS A 3 11.68 -8.31 -4.04
CA LYS A 3 10.25 -8.20 -3.66
C LYS A 3 9.62 -6.84 -4.01
N LEU A 4 10.42 -5.80 -4.26
CA LEU A 4 9.96 -4.48 -4.73
C LEU A 4 9.42 -4.51 -6.17
N LEU A 5 9.82 -5.52 -6.97
CA LEU A 5 9.56 -5.55 -8.42
C LEU A 5 8.09 -5.80 -8.78
N ILE A 6 7.30 -6.43 -7.90
CA ILE A 6 5.90 -6.77 -8.20
C ILE A 6 4.99 -5.57 -7.99
N ALA A 7 5.29 -4.71 -7.01
CA ALA A 7 4.64 -3.40 -6.89
C ALA A 7 4.95 -2.54 -8.13
N LEU A 8 6.23 -2.48 -8.54
CA LEU A 8 6.78 -1.63 -9.61
C LEU A 8 6.14 -1.79 -11.01
N LEU A 9 5.49 -2.91 -11.32
CA LEU A 9 4.90 -3.16 -12.64
C LEU A 9 3.48 -2.60 -12.79
N MET A 10 2.81 -2.22 -11.70
CA MET A 10 1.46 -1.64 -11.74
C MET A 10 1.46 -0.12 -11.49
N VAL A 11 2.47 0.43 -10.81
CA VAL A 11 2.46 1.80 -10.23
C VAL A 11 2.27 3.03 -11.14
N PRO A 12 2.56 3.03 -12.46
CA PRO A 12 2.42 4.26 -13.27
C PRO A 12 0.99 4.85 -13.28
N SER A 13 -0.04 4.01 -13.19
CA SER A 13 -1.44 4.47 -13.17
C SER A 13 -1.89 5.00 -11.80
N PHE A 14 -1.28 4.50 -10.71
CA PHE A 14 -1.62 4.80 -9.32
C PHE A 14 -1.23 6.22 -8.93
N ALA A 15 -0.08 6.59 -9.44
CA ALA A 15 0.62 7.77 -9.07
C ALA A 15 0.09 9.00 -9.83
N ASN A 16 -0.43 8.77 -11.03
CA ASN A 16 -1.04 9.81 -11.84
C ASN A 16 -2.45 10.24 -11.35
N ALA A 17 -2.99 9.60 -10.32
CA ALA A 17 -4.34 9.85 -9.80
C ALA A 17 -4.37 10.49 -8.39
N GLY A 18 -3.22 10.74 -7.76
CA GLY A 18 -3.13 11.49 -6.50
C GLY A 18 -3.60 10.74 -5.25
N PHE A 19 -3.65 9.41 -5.28
CA PHE A 19 -4.20 8.59 -4.19
C PHE A 19 -3.19 8.21 -3.09
N CYS A 20 -1.96 8.75 -3.08
CA CYS A 20 -0.96 8.31 -2.10
C CYS A 20 -1.38 8.53 -0.64
N ASP A 21 -2.21 9.54 -0.33
CA ASP A 21 -2.76 9.72 1.02
C ASP A 21 -3.69 8.55 1.41
N ALA A 22 -4.54 8.08 0.49
CA ALA A 22 -5.38 6.90 0.71
C ALA A 22 -4.54 5.61 0.86
N VAL A 23 -3.38 5.54 0.21
CA VAL A 23 -2.42 4.43 0.38
C VAL A 23 -1.84 4.42 1.79
N TYR A 24 -1.46 5.60 2.32
CA TYR A 24 -0.98 5.75 3.68
C TYR A 24 -2.05 5.24 4.67
N ASP A 25 -3.26 5.78 4.57
CA ASP A 25 -4.36 5.46 5.50
C ASP A 25 -4.68 3.95 5.49
N PHE A 26 -4.74 3.36 4.30
CA PHE A 26 -5.02 1.93 4.18
C PHE A 26 -3.88 1.05 4.70
N ALA A 27 -2.63 1.41 4.43
CA ALA A 27 -1.46 0.67 4.91
C ALA A 27 -1.37 0.72 6.45
N GLU A 28 -1.63 1.88 7.05
CA GLU A 28 -1.68 2.05 8.50
C GLU A 28 -2.80 1.22 9.12
N ALA A 29 -4.02 1.34 8.61
CA ALA A 29 -5.18 0.59 9.08
C ALA A 29 -4.98 -0.94 8.95
N THR A 30 -4.40 -1.39 7.85
CA THR A 30 -4.13 -2.82 7.61
C THR A 30 -3.14 -3.38 8.64
N MET A 31 -2.09 -2.62 8.95
CA MET A 31 -1.13 -3.03 9.98
C MET A 31 -1.77 -3.04 11.36
N LEU A 32 -2.59 -2.05 11.71
CA LEU A 32 -3.31 -2.02 12.99
C LEU A 32 -4.29 -3.19 13.13
N MET A 33 -5.15 -3.43 12.14
CA MET A 33 -6.06 -4.57 12.10
C MET A 33 -5.30 -5.89 12.30
N ARG A 34 -4.16 -6.04 11.62
CA ARG A 34 -3.30 -7.20 11.80
C ARG A 34 -2.77 -7.33 13.24
N GLN A 35 -2.32 -6.24 13.87
CA GLN A 35 -1.84 -6.25 15.26
C GLN A 35 -2.95 -6.51 16.29
N GLU A 36 -4.21 -6.32 15.90
CA GLU A 36 -5.40 -6.65 16.69
C GLU A 36 -5.89 -8.09 16.46
N GLY A 37 -5.22 -8.86 15.59
CA GLY A 37 -5.55 -10.25 15.32
C GLY A 37 -6.65 -10.45 14.27
N TYR A 38 -6.98 -9.42 13.50
CA TYR A 38 -7.88 -9.56 12.36
C TYR A 38 -7.24 -10.42 11.27
N ALA A 39 -8.10 -11.09 10.51
CA ALA A 39 -7.66 -12.05 9.52
C ALA A 39 -7.39 -11.36 8.17
N LYS A 40 -6.39 -11.89 7.45
CA LYS A 40 -6.00 -11.39 6.13
C LYS A 40 -7.18 -11.29 5.14
N TYR A 41 -8.15 -12.19 5.22
CA TYR A 41 -9.29 -12.21 4.30
C TYR A 41 -10.15 -10.94 4.41
N GLN A 42 -10.31 -10.37 5.61
CA GLN A 42 -11.14 -9.16 5.82
C GLN A 42 -10.52 -7.94 5.14
N ALA A 43 -9.18 -7.81 5.22
CA ALA A 43 -8.48 -6.76 4.49
C ALA A 43 -8.56 -6.96 2.96
N LYS A 44 -8.63 -8.21 2.49
CA LYS A 44 -8.82 -8.52 1.07
C LYS A 44 -10.25 -8.26 0.58
N GLU A 45 -11.27 -8.34 1.44
CA GLU A 45 -12.65 -7.93 1.08
C GLU A 45 -12.70 -6.44 0.74
N VAL A 46 -12.07 -5.58 1.56
CA VAL A 46 -11.96 -4.14 1.29
C VAL A 46 -11.22 -3.85 -0.02
N VAL A 47 -10.18 -4.63 -0.32
CA VAL A 47 -9.46 -4.55 -1.60
C VAL A 47 -10.39 -4.86 -2.77
N GLU A 48 -11.21 -5.91 -2.67
CA GLU A 48 -12.12 -6.28 -3.76
C GLU A 48 -13.28 -5.31 -3.95
N GLU A 49 -13.79 -4.70 -2.89
CA GLU A 49 -14.73 -3.58 -3.00
C GLU A 49 -14.10 -2.43 -3.77
N MET A 50 -12.86 -2.05 -3.44
CA MET A 50 -12.13 -0.99 -4.14
C MET A 50 -11.88 -1.35 -5.60
N ARG A 51 -11.74 -2.63 -5.95
CA ARG A 51 -11.45 -3.06 -7.33
C ARG A 51 -12.55 -2.64 -8.30
N SER A 52 -13.79 -2.57 -7.83
CA SER A 52 -14.94 -2.11 -8.62
C SER A 52 -14.96 -0.59 -8.85
N VAL A 53 -14.28 0.17 -7.98
CA VAL A 53 -14.19 1.64 -8.02
C VAL A 53 -12.94 2.06 -8.80
N ASP A 54 -11.80 1.52 -8.40
CA ASP A 54 -10.51 1.76 -9.01
C ASP A 54 -9.65 0.49 -8.90
N ASN A 55 -9.64 -0.28 -9.99
CA ASN A 55 -8.83 -1.48 -10.13
C ASN A 55 -7.32 -1.20 -10.03
N THR A 56 -6.92 0.03 -10.33
CA THR A 56 -5.57 0.48 -10.05
C THR A 56 -5.41 0.47 -8.54
N LEU A 57 -5.96 1.44 -7.79
CA LEU A 57 -5.80 1.55 -6.33
C LEU A 57 -5.94 0.21 -5.57
N ALA A 58 -6.93 -0.61 -5.92
CA ALA A 58 -7.14 -1.94 -5.35
C ALA A 58 -5.92 -2.86 -5.45
N ASN A 59 -5.23 -2.91 -6.59
CA ASN A 59 -4.04 -3.74 -6.78
C ASN A 59 -2.86 -3.34 -5.86
N LEU A 60 -2.76 -2.08 -5.47
CA LEU A 60 -1.72 -1.62 -4.54
C LEU A 60 -2.13 -1.85 -3.09
N MET A 61 -3.41 -1.66 -2.77
CA MET A 61 -3.96 -2.12 -1.49
C MET A 61 -3.74 -3.63 -1.32
N ASP A 62 -3.95 -4.43 -2.37
CA ASP A 62 -3.72 -5.88 -2.37
C ASP A 62 -2.29 -6.25 -1.99
N ALA A 63 -1.32 -5.55 -2.59
CA ALA A 63 0.10 -5.70 -2.31
C ALA A 63 0.46 -5.23 -0.88
N ASN A 64 -0.15 -4.14 -0.39
CA ASN A 64 0.03 -3.68 0.98
C ASN A 64 -0.49 -4.71 1.99
N VAL A 65 -1.63 -5.35 1.72
CA VAL A 65 -2.13 -6.45 2.56
C VAL A 65 -1.14 -7.61 2.59
N ASP A 66 -0.63 -8.04 1.43
CA ASP A 66 0.34 -9.14 1.40
C ASP A 66 1.63 -8.80 2.14
N TRP A 67 2.08 -7.55 2.03
CA TRP A 67 3.29 -7.08 2.67
C TRP A 67 3.11 -6.96 4.19
N ALA A 68 2.04 -6.33 4.66
CA ALA A 68 1.71 -6.18 6.08
C ALA A 68 1.68 -7.54 6.79
N TYR A 69 1.08 -8.55 6.16
CA TYR A 69 0.98 -9.91 6.71
C TYR A 69 2.27 -10.74 6.56
N SER A 70 3.29 -10.23 5.90
CA SER A 70 4.61 -10.86 5.83
C SER A 70 5.55 -10.53 7.00
N PHE A 71 5.24 -9.47 7.75
CA PHE A 71 6.00 -9.09 8.95
C PHE A 71 5.63 -9.97 10.16
N PRO A 72 6.43 -10.03 11.23
CA PRO A 72 6.00 -10.61 12.51
C PRO A 72 4.93 -9.75 13.20
N VAL A 73 4.13 -10.34 14.10
CA VAL A 73 3.19 -9.59 14.97
C VAL A 73 4.01 -8.98 16.11
N TYR A 74 3.77 -7.72 16.44
CA TYR A 74 4.49 -6.97 17.46
C TYR A 74 3.55 -6.68 18.64
N ASN A 75 4.01 -6.94 19.87
CA ASN A 75 3.25 -6.67 21.08
C ASN A 75 3.80 -5.40 21.77
N GLY A 76 2.93 -4.57 22.35
CA GLY A 76 3.32 -3.39 23.14
C GLY A 76 2.97 -2.04 22.53
N GLU A 77 3.55 -0.97 23.08
CA GLU A 77 3.32 0.44 22.68
C GLU A 77 3.82 0.76 21.25
N ASP A 78 4.70 -0.09 20.69
CA ASP A 78 5.31 0.11 19.38
C ASP A 78 4.36 -0.13 18.19
N LYS A 79 3.15 -0.64 18.41
CA LYS A 79 2.20 -1.01 17.34
C LYS A 79 1.88 0.18 16.41
N SER A 80 1.61 1.35 16.97
CA SER A 80 1.29 2.57 16.19
C SER A 80 2.50 3.09 15.43
N ILE A 81 3.69 3.06 16.04
CA ILE A 81 4.95 3.49 15.41
C ILE A 81 5.27 2.58 14.21
N ILE A 82 5.11 1.27 14.38
CA ILE A 82 5.37 0.29 13.31
C ILE A 82 4.35 0.45 12.18
N ALA A 83 3.07 0.66 12.51
CA ALA A 83 2.03 0.91 11.51
C ALA A 83 2.31 2.18 10.72
N SER A 84 2.67 3.28 11.40
CA SER A 84 3.00 4.56 10.76
C SER A 84 4.26 4.48 9.89
N ASN A 85 5.31 3.78 10.35
CA ASN A 85 6.52 3.56 9.54
C ASN A 85 6.19 2.78 8.26
N PHE A 86 5.40 1.71 8.37
CA PHE A 86 4.95 0.92 7.22
C PHE A 86 4.11 1.77 6.25
N ALA A 87 3.21 2.60 6.78
CA ALA A 87 2.38 3.50 5.99
C ALA A 87 3.24 4.55 5.26
N ASN A 88 4.24 5.12 5.93
CA ASN A 88 5.14 6.08 5.32
C ASN A 88 6.02 5.43 4.24
N GLU A 89 6.54 4.22 4.44
CA GLU A 89 7.26 3.49 3.37
C GLU A 89 6.36 3.26 2.15
N SER A 90 5.12 2.83 2.37
CA SER A 90 4.12 2.63 1.30
C SER A 90 3.81 3.94 0.57
N TYR A 91 3.69 5.05 1.30
CA TYR A 91 3.49 6.39 0.77
C TYR A 91 4.68 6.86 -0.09
N GLN A 92 5.92 6.71 0.38
CA GLN A 92 7.10 7.11 -0.37
C GLN A 92 7.24 6.29 -1.66
N ILE A 93 6.97 4.98 -1.61
CA ILE A 93 6.92 4.14 -2.81
C ILE A 93 5.89 4.67 -3.81
N CYS A 94 4.70 5.06 -3.34
CA CYS A 94 3.68 5.69 -4.18
C CYS A 94 4.18 7.02 -4.79
N LYS A 95 4.80 7.90 -3.99
CA LYS A 95 5.31 9.22 -4.42
C LYS A 95 6.49 9.15 -5.38
N ASP A 96 7.43 8.24 -5.18
CA ASP A 96 8.55 8.06 -6.08
C ASP A 96 8.06 7.61 -7.46
N GLU A 97 7.00 6.81 -7.49
CA GLU A 97 6.33 6.41 -8.71
C GLU A 97 5.51 7.53 -9.35
N GLU A 98 4.94 8.47 -8.57
CA GLU A 98 4.28 9.68 -9.11
C GLU A 98 5.28 10.49 -9.92
N LYS A 99 6.46 10.72 -9.32
CA LYS A 99 7.55 11.46 -9.95
C LYS A 99 8.08 10.73 -11.18
N ARG A 100 8.26 9.41 -11.10
CA ARG A 100 8.72 8.60 -12.24
C ARG A 100 7.75 8.65 -13.41
N ALA A 101 6.45 8.49 -13.17
CA ALA A 101 5.42 8.52 -14.21
C ALA A 101 5.29 9.91 -14.86
N ALA A 102 5.40 10.99 -14.09
CA ALA A 102 5.40 12.36 -14.61
C ALA A 102 6.60 12.62 -15.54
N ASN A 103 7.80 12.19 -15.14
CA ASN A 103 9.02 12.36 -15.94
C ASN A 103 9.01 11.58 -17.26
N VAL A 104 8.27 10.46 -17.36
CA VAL A 104 8.14 9.71 -18.62
C VAL A 104 7.22 10.41 -19.63
N LYS A 105 6.26 11.24 -19.16
CA LYS A 105 5.38 12.02 -20.05
C LYS A 105 6.06 13.21 -20.71
N GLU A 106 7.16 13.73 -20.17
CA GLU A 106 7.88 14.88 -20.75
C GLU A 106 8.75 14.52 -21.97
N PHE A 107 8.91 13.23 -22.29
CA PHE A 107 9.72 12.75 -23.43
C PHE A 107 8.89 12.33 -24.66
N TYR A 108 7.58 12.58 -24.67
CA TYR A 108 6.68 12.34 -25.82
C TYR A 108 5.99 13.62 -26.28
#